data_AF-A0A4V3XC48-F1
#
_entry.id   AF-A0A4V3XC48-F1
#
_cell.length_a   1.000
_cell.length_b   1.000
_cell.length_c   1.000
_cell.angle_alpha   90.00
_cell.angle_beta   90.00
_cell.angle_gamma   90.00
#
_symmetry.space_group_name_H-M   'P 1'
#
loop_
_entity.id
_entity.type
_entity.pdbx_description
1 polymer ?
#
loop_
_entity_poly.entity_id
_entity_poly.type
_entity_poly.pdbx_seq_one_letter_code
_entity_poly.pdbx_strand_id
1 'polypeptide(L)'
;MAFKPERFLTEDGKLNPEVPDPEAAFGYGRRICPGRFLSDNSMYSVVASVLYAFTIAPPLDEAGKPVQMELKTTADLLVSPLPFECIIKPRSEKAATLVRETVHDD
;
A
#
# COMPACT_ATOMS: atom_id res chain seq x y z
N MET A 1 -17.87 -6.94 -2.03
CA MET A 1 -17.23 -5.62 -1.81
C MET A 1 -16.16 -5.45 -2.87
N ALA A 2 -16.02 -4.27 -3.49
CA ALA A 2 -15.07 -4.04 -4.59
C ALA A 2 -14.06 -2.94 -4.21
N PHE A 3 -12.78 -3.14 -4.54
CA PHE A 3 -11.73 -2.13 -4.38
C PHE A 3 -11.72 -1.19 -5.59
N LYS A 4 -12.11 0.07 -5.39
CA LYS A 4 -12.27 1.09 -6.45
C LYS A 4 -11.53 2.40 -6.11
N PRO A 5 -10.20 2.48 -6.24
CA PRO A 5 -9.44 3.69 -5.94
C PRO A 5 -9.89 4.91 -6.73
N GLU A 6 -10.31 4.71 -7.98
CA GLU A 6 -10.79 5.73 -8.91
C GLU A 6 -11.98 6.54 -8.37
N ARG A 7 -12.71 6.04 -7.35
CA ARG A 7 -13.79 6.81 -6.70
C ARG A 7 -13.32 8.15 -6.13
N PHE A 8 -12.05 8.24 -5.74
CA PHE A 8 -11.45 9.47 -5.19
C PHE A 8 -11.07 10.48 -6.26
N LEU A 9 -11.23 10.15 -7.54
CA LEU A 9 -10.89 10.99 -8.67
C LEU A 9 -12.12 11.32 -9.51
N THR A 10 -12.15 12.53 -10.06
CA THR A 10 -13.08 12.92 -11.13
C THR A 10 -12.60 12.35 -12.47
N GLU A 11 -13.44 12.41 -13.50
CA GLU A 11 -13.07 11.94 -14.85
C GLU A 11 -11.85 12.68 -15.43
N ASP A 12 -11.63 13.94 -15.03
CA ASP A 12 -10.46 14.73 -15.40
C ASP A 12 -9.24 14.53 -14.46
N GLY A 13 -9.31 13.54 -13.56
CA GLY A 13 -8.20 13.14 -12.69
C GLY A 13 -7.94 14.05 -11.50
N LYS A 14 -8.85 14.96 -11.17
CA LYS A 14 -8.79 15.79 -9.96
C LYS A 14 -9.39 15.05 -8.77
N LEU A 15 -9.15 15.53 -7.55
CA LEU A 15 -9.80 14.98 -6.36
C LEU A 15 -11.30 15.18 -6.47
N ASN A 16 -12.06 14.12 -6.23
CA ASN A 16 -13.51 14.13 -6.28
C ASN A 16 -14.10 14.70 -4.97
N PRO A 17 -14.75 15.87 -4.98
CA PRO A 17 -15.33 16.45 -3.76
C PRO A 17 -16.64 15.77 -3.33
N GLU A 18 -17.24 14.94 -4.19
CA GLU A 18 -18.53 14.29 -3.93
C GLU A 18 -18.41 13.01 -3.08
N VAL A 19 -17.20 12.53 -2.84
CA VAL A 19 -16.96 11.38 -1.95
C VAL A 19 -16.64 11.83 -0.52
N PRO A 20 -16.92 11.01 0.49
CA PRO A 20 -16.52 11.30 1.87
C PRO A 20 -15.01 11.55 1.95
N ASP A 21 -14.64 12.57 2.72
CA ASP A 21 -13.25 12.92 3.01
C ASP A 21 -12.48 11.70 3.53
N PRO A 22 -11.40 11.26 2.87
CA PRO A 22 -10.57 10.15 3.34
C PRO A 22 -10.02 10.34 4.76
N GLU A 23 -9.82 11.59 5.21
CA GLU A 23 -9.33 11.88 6.57
C GLU A 23 -10.31 11.41 7.67
N ALA A 24 -11.58 11.19 7.33
CA ALA A 24 -12.58 10.58 8.20
C ALA A 24 -12.12 9.27 8.84
N ALA A 25 -11.21 8.53 8.18
CA ALA A 25 -10.62 7.31 8.69
C ALA A 25 -9.85 7.51 10.02
N PHE A 26 -9.38 8.73 10.29
CA PHE A 26 -8.68 9.11 11.52
C PHE A 26 -9.61 9.64 12.63
N GLY A 27 -10.92 9.69 12.39
CA GLY A 27 -11.91 10.22 13.32
C GLY A 27 -11.98 11.75 13.34
N TYR A 28 -12.60 12.31 14.38
CA TYR A 28 -12.93 13.75 14.44
C TYR A 28 -12.75 14.37 15.83
N GLY A 29 -12.64 15.70 15.86
CA GLY A 29 -12.69 16.51 17.07
C GLY A 29 -11.50 16.29 18.02
N ARG A 30 -11.74 16.43 19.33
CA ARG A 30 -10.68 16.37 20.37
C ARG A 30 -9.95 15.03 20.48
N ARG A 31 -10.47 13.97 19.85
CA ARG A 31 -9.93 12.60 19.89
C ARG A 31 -9.51 12.10 18.50
N ILE A 32 -9.41 12.98 17.52
CA ILE A 32 -8.85 12.67 16.21
C ILE A 32 -7.45 12.05 16.37
N CYS A 33 -7.10 11.10 15.51
CA CYS A 33 -5.81 10.43 15.55
C CYS A 33 -4.67 11.47 15.55
N PRO A 34 -3.85 11.55 16.62
CA PRO A 34 -2.73 12.48 16.66
C PRO A 34 -1.62 12.09 15.67
N GLY A 35 -1.55 10.81 15.29
CA GLY A 35 -0.56 10.28 14.36
C GLY A 35 -0.88 10.43 12.88
N ARG A 36 -2.03 11.02 12.50
CA ARG A 36 -2.49 11.09 11.09
C ARG A 36 -1.46 11.69 10.14
N PHE A 37 -0.84 12.81 10.52
CA PHE A 37 0.16 13.49 9.68
C PHE A 37 1.42 12.64 9.47
N LEU A 38 1.88 11.94 10.51
CA LEU A 38 2.98 11.00 10.39
C LEU A 38 2.58 9.81 9.53
N SER A 39 1.37 9.27 9.73
CA SER A 39 0.83 8.15 8.95
C SER A 39 0.76 8.49 7.47
N ASP A 40 0.18 9.64 7.11
CA ASP A 40 0.00 10.03 5.70
C ASP A 40 1.35 10.24 5.01
N ASN A 41 2.27 10.99 5.64
CA ASN A 41 3.59 11.24 5.08
C ASN A 41 4.43 9.96 4.96
N SER A 42 4.41 9.12 5.99
CA SER A 42 5.19 7.87 5.99
C SER A 42 4.60 6.84 5.02
N MET A 43 3.28 6.66 5.00
CA MET A 43 2.61 5.72 4.11
C MET A 43 2.80 6.11 2.65
N TYR A 44 2.65 7.40 2.32
CA TYR A 44 2.92 7.90 0.96
C TYR A 44 4.37 7.60 0.54
N SER A 45 5.33 7.93 1.41
CA SER A 45 6.76 7.71 1.13
C SER A 45 7.09 6.24 0.96
N VAL A 46 6.57 5.37 1.83
CA VAL A 46 6.78 3.91 1.77
C VAL A 46 6.17 3.33 0.49
N VAL A 47 4.90 3.63 0.21
CA VAL A 47 4.21 3.10 -0.99
C VAL A 47 4.90 3.57 -2.26
N ALA A 48 5.22 4.87 -2.38
CA ALA A 48 5.91 5.40 -3.55
C ALA A 48 7.30 4.77 -3.74
N SER A 49 8.07 4.61 -2.66
CA SER A 49 9.42 4.04 -2.71
C SER A 49 9.39 2.56 -3.06
N VAL A 50 8.51 1.78 -2.42
CA VAL A 50 8.33 0.35 -2.68
C VAL A 50 7.87 0.14 -4.12
N LEU A 51 6.87 0.91 -4.58
CA LEU A 51 6.43 0.81 -5.97
C LEU A 51 7.54 1.27 -6.91
N TYR A 52 8.31 2.32 -6.63
CA TYR A 52 9.41 2.69 -7.51
C TYR A 52 10.47 1.57 -7.64
N ALA A 53 10.85 0.97 -6.52
CA ALA A 53 11.97 0.03 -6.46
C ALA A 53 11.60 -1.40 -6.83
N PHE A 54 10.36 -1.84 -6.62
CA PHE A 54 9.97 -3.24 -6.72
C PHE A 54 8.74 -3.47 -7.62
N THR A 55 8.69 -4.68 -8.16
CA THR A 55 7.49 -5.30 -8.72
C THR A 55 6.99 -6.31 -7.71
N ILE A 56 5.72 -6.15 -7.30
CA ILE A 56 5.02 -7.06 -6.38
C ILE A 56 4.01 -7.86 -7.19
N ALA A 57 4.04 -9.18 -7.06
CA ALA A 57 3.18 -10.11 -7.78
C ALA A 57 2.65 -11.21 -6.85
N PRO A 58 1.50 -11.82 -7.17
CA PRO A 58 1.02 -13.01 -6.46
C PRO A 58 2.01 -14.19 -6.63
N PRO A 59 1.97 -15.18 -5.73
CA PRO A 59 2.70 -16.43 -5.92
C PRO A 59 2.15 -17.16 -7.16
N LEU A 60 2.95 -18.08 -7.69
CA LEU A 60 2.57 -18.91 -8.84
C LEU A 60 2.20 -20.32 -8.35
N ASP A 61 1.19 -20.92 -8.97
CA ASP A 61 0.86 -22.33 -8.78
C ASP A 61 1.86 -23.25 -9.50
N GLU A 62 1.66 -24.57 -9.37
CA GLU A 62 2.52 -25.58 -10.03
C GLU A 62 2.53 -25.47 -11.57
N ALA A 63 1.51 -24.84 -12.15
CA ALA A 63 1.40 -24.59 -13.59
C ALA A 63 1.96 -23.22 -14.00
N GLY A 64 2.56 -22.47 -13.07
CA GLY A 64 3.14 -21.15 -13.30
C GLY A 64 2.10 -20.02 -13.44
N LYS A 65 0.85 -20.23 -13.02
CA LYS A 65 -0.21 -19.22 -13.07
C LYS A 65 -0.34 -18.45 -11.75
N PRO A 66 -0.67 -17.14 -11.80
CA PRO A 66 -0.97 -16.36 -10.60
C PRO A 66 -2.04 -17.00 -9.73
N VAL A 67 -1.73 -17.22 -8.46
CA VAL A 67 -2.73 -17.65 -7.47
C VAL A 67 -3.70 -16.51 -7.20
N GLN A 68 -5.00 -16.81 -7.19
CA GLN A 68 -6.02 -15.85 -6.79
C GLN A 68 -5.87 -15.52 -5.31
N MET A 69 -5.54 -14.26 -5.00
CA MET A 69 -5.37 -13.81 -3.63
C MET A 69 -6.72 -13.57 -2.95
N GLU A 70 -6.84 -14.00 -1.70
CA GLU A 70 -7.99 -13.71 -0.83
C GLU A 70 -7.55 -12.81 0.33
N LEU A 71 -8.27 -11.71 0.56
CA LEU A 71 -8.03 -10.88 1.74
C LEU A 71 -8.64 -11.57 2.97
N LYS A 72 -7.78 -12.10 3.83
CA LYS A 72 -8.13 -12.60 5.16
C LYS A 72 -7.50 -11.68 6.19
N THR A 73 -8.26 -11.26 7.19
CA THR A 73 -7.78 -10.34 8.22
C THR A 73 -7.91 -10.93 9.61
N THR A 74 -7.16 -10.38 10.55
CA THR A 74 -7.43 -10.53 11.98
C THR A 74 -8.80 -9.95 12.34
N ALA A 75 -9.33 -10.36 13.49
CA ALA A 75 -10.56 -9.84 14.08
C ALA A 75 -10.28 -9.18 15.44
N ASP A 76 -9.16 -8.44 15.51
CA ASP A 76 -8.64 -7.82 16.73
C ASP A 76 -8.86 -6.30 16.73
N LEU A 77 -8.41 -5.63 17.80
CA LEU A 77 -8.44 -4.17 17.93
C LEU A 77 -7.75 -3.46 16.74
N LEU A 78 -6.68 -4.06 16.20
CA LEU A 78 -6.04 -3.65 14.96
C LEU A 78 -6.31 -4.72 13.90
N VAL A 79 -6.96 -4.32 12.82
CA VAL A 79 -7.23 -5.19 11.67
C VAL A 79 -6.00 -5.19 10.77
N SER A 80 -5.38 -6.35 10.61
CA SER A 80 -4.25 -6.57 9.70
C SER A 80 -4.51 -7.80 8.81
N PRO A 81 -3.87 -7.89 7.63
CA PRO A 81 -3.90 -9.11 6.85
C PRO A 81 -3.28 -10.29 7.62
N LEU A 82 -3.86 -11.48 7.48
CA LEU A 82 -3.18 -12.73 7.90
C LEU A 82 -1.92 -12.94 7.03
N PRO A 83 -0.93 -13.72 7.50
CA PRO A 83 0.24 -14.05 6.70
C PRO A 83 -0.14 -14.59 5.31
N PHE A 84 0.48 -14.05 4.27
CA PHE A 84 0.27 -14.43 2.88
C PHE A 84 1.60 -14.42 2.13
N GLU A 85 1.68 -15.21 1.06
CA GLU A 85 2.85 -15.23 0.17
C GLU A 85 2.72 -14.22 -0.96
N CYS A 86 3.85 -13.64 -1.36
CA CYS A 86 3.94 -12.81 -2.56
C CYS A 86 5.36 -12.86 -3.13
N ILE A 87 5.49 -12.48 -4.39
CA ILE A 87 6.77 -12.32 -5.07
C ILE A 87 7.11 -10.83 -5.05
N ILE A 88 8.26 -10.49 -4.46
CA ILE A 88 8.83 -9.14 -4.50
C ILE A 88 10.16 -9.21 -5.22
N LYS A 89 10.28 -8.50 -6.34
CA LYS A 89 11.50 -8.47 -7.16
C LYS A 89 11.89 -7.02 -7.45
N PRO A 90 13.18 -6.68 -7.53
CA PRO A 90 13.59 -5.35 -8.00
C PRO A 90 12.97 -5.07 -9.37
N ARG A 91 12.45 -3.85 -9.56
CA ARG A 91 11.79 -3.43 -10.80
C ARG A 91 12.77 -3.30 -11.97
N SER A 92 14.02 -2.98 -11.67
CA SER A 92 15.12 -2.86 -12.64
C SER A 92 16.46 -3.02 -11.94
N GLU A 93 17.52 -3.28 -12.71
CA GLU A 93 18.89 -3.29 -12.17
C GLU A 93 19.26 -1.95 -11.52
N LYS A 94 18.87 -0.82 -12.13
CA LYS A 94 19.08 0.51 -11.55
C LYS A 94 18.43 0.64 -10.17
N ALA A 95 17.20 0.17 -10.02
CA ALA A 95 16.51 0.18 -8.73
C ALA A 95 17.22 -0.74 -7.72
N ALA A 96 17.69 -1.91 -8.15
CA ALA A 96 18.41 -2.84 -7.31
C ALA A 96 19.75 -2.27 -6.81
N THR A 97 20.48 -1.56 -7.68
CA THR A 97 21.73 -0.86 -7.30
C THR A 97 21.45 0.25 -6.31
N LEU A 98 20.47 1.13 -6.61
CA LEU A 98 20.10 2.23 -5.72
C LEU A 98 19.76 1.73 -4.30
N VAL A 99 18.97 0.66 -4.18
CA VAL A 99 18.62 0.09 -2.86
C VAL A 99 19.87 -0.45 -2.16
N ARG A 100 20.75 -1.17 -2.86
CA ARG A 100 21.98 -1.72 -2.27
C ARG A 100 22.95 -0.63 -1.79
N GLU A 101 23.03 0.49 -2.49
CA GLU A 101 23.88 1.64 -2.09
C GLU A 101 23.41 2.33 -0.80
N THR A 102 22.16 2.16 -0.39
CA THR A 102 21.63 2.74 0.87
C THR A 102 21.94 1.90 2.11
N VAL A 103 22.44 0.67 1.93
CA VAL A 103 22.87 -0.17 3.05
C VAL A 103 24.27 0.27 3.45
N HIS A 104 24.37 0.92 4.60
CA HIS A 104 25.67 1.15 5.24
C HIS A 104 26.06 -0.12 5.99
N ASP A 105 27.23 -0.67 5.68
CA ASP A 105 27.85 -1.73 6.49
C ASP A 105 28.34 -1.10 7.80
N ASP A 106 27.50 -1.10 8.84
CA ASP A 106 27.92 -0.90 10.24
C ASP A 106 28.32 -2.25 10.87
#